data_AF-A0A379WNC6-F1
#
_entry.id   AF-A0A379WNC6-F1
#
_cell.length_a   1.000
_cell.length_b   1.000
_cell.length_c   1.000
_cell.angle_alpha   90.00
_cell.angle_beta   90.00
_cell.angle_gamma   90.00
#
_symmetry.space_group_name_H-M   'P 1'
#
loop_
_entity.id
_entity.type
_entity.pdbx_description
1 polymer ?
#
loop_
_entity_poly.entity_id
_entity_poly.type
_entity_poly.pdbx_seq_one_letter_code
_entity_poly.pdbx_strand_id
1 'polypeptide(L)' 'MTTGTDFHVGIVGLGSMGMGAARSCLRAGLSTWGADLNPQACANLLAEGACGLPPAPGSSPASWMR' A
#
# COMPACT_ATOMS: atom_id res chain seq x y z
N MET A 1 5.73 22.57 -0.83
CA MET A 1 4.91 22.20 0.34
C MET A 1 4.20 20.91 0.00
N THR A 2 4.75 19.76 0.39
CA THR A 2 4.07 18.48 0.19
C THR A 2 3.28 18.20 1.44
N THR A 3 2.01 18.57 1.44
CA THR A 3 1.05 18.22 2.49
C THR A 3 0.65 16.75 2.28
N GLY A 4 1.60 15.82 2.38
CA GLY A 4 1.29 14.40 2.48
C GLY A 4 0.82 14.16 3.90
N THR A 5 -0.46 13.87 4.10
CA THR A 5 -0.97 13.52 5.41
C THR A 5 -0.31 12.22 5.90
N ASP A 6 -0.04 12.10 7.21
CA ASP A 6 0.54 10.92 7.88
C ASP A 6 -0.37 9.67 7.85
N PHE A 7 -1.17 9.50 6.80
CA PHE A 7 -2.14 8.42 6.69
C PHE A 7 -1.57 7.30 5.81
N HIS A 8 -1.48 6.13 6.42
CA HIS A 8 -1.11 4.89 5.77
C HIS A 8 -2.37 4.11 5.45
N VAL A 9 -2.49 3.63 4.20
CA VAL A 9 -3.63 2.84 3.74
C VAL A 9 -3.16 1.43 3.40
N GLY A 10 -3.80 0.43 4.00
CA GLY A 10 -3.57 -0.98 3.68
C GLY A 10 -4.77 -1.58 2.94
N ILE A 11 -4.52 -2.25 1.82
CA ILE A 11 -5.53 -2.98 1.04
C ILE A 11 -5.25 -4.47 1.13
N VAL A 12 -6.22 -5.25 1.61
CA VAL A 12 -6.14 -6.73 1.64
C VAL A 12 -7.10 -7.30 0.61
N GLY A 13 -6.56 -8.04 -0.36
CA GLY A 13 -7.26 -8.47 -1.57
C GLY A 13 -7.06 -7.47 -2.71
N LEU A 14 -6.23 -7.83 -3.67
CA LEU A 14 -5.83 -7.04 -4.84
C LEU A 14 -6.48 -7.53 -6.13
N GLY A 15 -7.75 -7.93 -6.04
CA GLY A 15 -8.63 -8.10 -7.20
C GLY A 15 -8.91 -6.75 -7.89
N SER A 16 -9.83 -6.73 -8.86
CA SER A 16 -10.15 -5.52 -9.65
C SER A 16 -10.50 -4.30 -8.77
N MET A 17 -11.39 -4.49 -7.78
CA MET A 17 -11.79 -3.42 -6.85
C MET A 17 -10.64 -2.99 -5.94
N GLY A 18 -9.92 -3.95 -5.35
CA GLY A 18 -8.81 -3.66 -4.44
C GLY A 18 -7.67 -2.90 -5.12
N MET A 19 -7.29 -3.31 -6.33
CA MET A 19 -6.29 -2.60 -7.13
C MET A 19 -6.78 -1.20 -7.53
N GLY A 20 -8.06 -1.05 -7.85
CA GLY A 20 -8.67 0.26 -8.12
C GLY A 20 -8.60 1.21 -6.92
N ALA A 21 -8.89 0.69 -5.72
CA ALA A 21 -8.77 1.45 -4.48
C ALA A 21 -7.32 1.84 -4.20
N ALA A 22 -6.38 0.90 -4.31
CA ALA A 22 -4.95 1.15 -4.09
C ALA A 22 -4.41 2.23 -5.05
N ARG A 23 -4.76 2.14 -6.34
CA ARG A 23 -4.46 3.18 -7.34
C ARG A 23 -5.01 4.54 -6.98
N SER A 24 -6.23 4.60 -6.46
CA SER A 24 -6.85 5.86 -6.03
C SER A 24 -6.05 6.48 -4.88
N CYS A 25 -5.64 5.68 -3.89
CA CYS A 25 -4.81 6.12 -2.77
C CYS A 25 -3.43 6.62 -3.22
N LEU A 26 -2.78 5.89 -4.14
CA LEU A 26 -1.50 6.30 -4.73
C LEU A 26 -1.61 7.65 -5.45
N ARG A 27 -2.66 7.84 -6.26
CA ARG A 27 -2.91 9.13 -6.96
C ARG A 27 -3.21 10.27 -6.00
N ALA A 28 -3.80 9.98 -4.85
CA ALA A 28 -4.03 10.95 -3.79
C ALA A 28 -2.75 11.27 -2.98
N GLY A 29 -1.63 10.60 -3.26
CA GLY A 29 -0.35 10.79 -2.56
C GLY A 29 -0.29 10.12 -1.19
N LEU A 30 -1.15 9.12 -0.93
CA LEU A 30 -1.15 8.39 0.35
C LEU A 30 -0.14 7.25 0.34
N SER A 31 0.51 7.04 1.48
CA SER A 31 1.38 5.88 1.73
C SER A 31 0.56 4.58 1.68
N THR A 32 0.63 3.89 0.55
CA THR A 32 -0.27 2.77 0.22
C THR A 32 0.47 1.44 0.28
N TRP A 33 -0.14 0.46 0.94
CA TRP A 33 0.36 -0.91 1.13
C TRP A 33 -0.70 -1.89 0.63
N GLY A 34 -0.28 -3.06 0.14
CA GLY A 34 -1.23 -4.08 -0.30
C GLY A 34 -0.79 -5.51 0.01
N ALA A 35 -1.77 -6.39 0.22
CA ALA A 35 -1.56 -7.81 0.46
C ALA A 35 -2.55 -8.66 -0.33
N ASP A 36 -2.06 -9.71 -0.97
CA ASP A 36 -2.86 -10.70 -1.68
C ASP A 36 -2.16 -12.07 -1.64
N LEU A 37 -2.93 -13.15 -1.79
CA LEU A 37 -2.40 -14.50 -1.91
C LEU A 37 -1.67 -14.70 -3.25
N ASN A 38 -2.06 -13.96 -4.29
CA ASN A 38 -1.40 -13.94 -5.58
C ASN A 38 -0.19 -12.99 -5.56
N PRO A 39 1.05 -13.51 -5.62
CA PRO A 39 2.25 -12.68 -5.57
C PRO A 39 2.35 -11.71 -6.77
N GLN A 40 1.75 -12.03 -7.92
CA GLN A 40 1.73 -11.10 -9.05
C GLN A 40 0.89 -9.85 -8.78
N ALA A 41 -0.21 -9.97 -8.04
CA ALA A 41 -1.04 -8.82 -7.72
C ALA A 41 -0.27 -7.82 -6.82
N CYS A 42 0.49 -8.34 -5.87
CA CYS A 42 1.38 -7.55 -5.02
C CYS A 42 2.52 -6.90 -5.82
N ALA A 43 3.14 -7.64 -6.75
CA ALA A 43 4.18 -7.12 -7.63
C ALA A 43 3.66 -5.99 -8.54
N ASN A 44 2.45 -6.13 -9.07
CA ASN A 44 1.82 -5.08 -9.88
C ASN A 44 1.61 -3.81 -9.06
N LEU A 45 1.11 -3.93 -7.83
CA LEU A 45 0.90 -2.77 -6.96
C LEU A 45 2.22 -2.08 -6.58
N LEU A 46 3.28 -2.86 -6.29
CA LEU A 46 4.63 -2.34 -6.06
C LEU A 46 5.16 -1.54 -7.25
N ALA A 47 4.98 -2.06 -8.47
CA ALA A 47 5.39 -1.37 -9.69
C ALA A 47 4.66 -0.03 -9.91
N GLU A 48 3.49 0.16 -9.30
CA GLU A 48 2.71 1.40 -9.37
C GLU A 48 3.10 2.44 -8.30
N GLY A 49 4.04 2.12 -7.40
CA GLY A 49 4.57 3.06 -6.40
C GLY A 49 4.06 2.85 -4.99
N ALA A 50 3.47 1.69 -4.68
CA ALA A 50 3.15 1.32 -3.31
C ALA A 50 4.41 1.15 -2.44
N CYS A 51 4.27 1.42 -1.14
CA CYS A 51 5.35 1.34 -0.17
C CYS A 51 5.83 -0.10 0.05
N GLY A 52 4.95 -1.10 -0.14
CA GLY A 52 5.30 -2.49 0.13
C GLY A 52 4.11 -3.43 0.33
N LEU A 53 4.44 -4.71 0.52
CA LEU A 53 3.59 -5.63 1.29
C LEU A 53 3.56 -5.17 2.76
N PRO A 54 2.46 -5.35 3.50
CA PRO A 54 2.48 -5.07 4.93
C PRO A 54 3.65 -5.84 5.57
N PRO A 55 4.43 -5.21 6.45
CA PRO A 55 5.59 -5.84 7.02
C PRO A 55 5.18 -7.06 7.86
N ALA A 56 6.13 -7.99 8.05
CA ALA A 56 5.87 -9.24 8.76
C ALA A 56 5.22 -8.97 10.14
N PRO A 57 4.29 -9.83 10.60
CA PRO A 57 3.68 -9.69 11.92
C PRO A 57 4.77 -9.53 13.00
N GLY A 58 4.76 -8.39 13.71
CA GLY A 58 5.73 -8.06 14.75
C GLY A 58 6.80 -7.03 14.37
N SER A 59 6.81 -6.51 13.14
CA SER A 59 7.66 -5.37 12.77
C SER A 59 7.29 -4.11 13.58
N SER A 60 8.31 -3.39 14.08
CA SER A 60 8.10 -2.21 14.92
C SER A 60 7.24 -1.16 14.21
N PRO A 61 6.22 -0.58 14.88
CA PRO A 61 5.35 0.42 14.29
C PRO A 61 6.08 1.65 13.75
N ALA A 62 7.22 1.99 14.36
CA ALA A 62 8.08 3.08 13.94
C ALA A 62 8.72 2.91 12.55
N SER A 63 8.69 1.71 11.97
CA SER A 63 9.22 1.45 10.62
C SER A 63 8.23 1.82 9.50
N TRP A 64 6.94 1.93 9.81
CA TRP A 64 5.89 2.33 8.87
C TRP A 64 5.24 3.67 9.19
N MET A 65 5.59 4.33 10.29
CA MET A 65 5.09 5.66 10.69
C MET A 65 6.01 6.82 10.26
N ARG A 66 6.87 6.65 9.25
CA ARG A 66 7.76 7.69 8.72
C ARG A 66 7.38 8.10 7.31
#